data_AF-A0A1R1LKQ2-F1
#
_entry.id   AF-A0A1R1LKQ2-F1
#
_cell.length_a   1.000
_cell.length_b   1.000
_cell.length_c   1.000
_cell.angle_alpha   90.00
_cell.angle_beta   90.00
_cell.angle_gamma   90.00
#
_symmetry.space_group_name_H-M   'P 1'
#
loop_
_entity.id
_entity.type
_entity.pdbx_description
1 polymer ?
#
loop_
_entity_poly.entity_id
_entity_poly.type
_entity_poly.pdbx_seq_one_letter_code
_entity_poly.pdbx_strand_id
1 'polypeptide(L)'
;MDRKEYQKKIKQERKLTHPRVEIQLTASEYKRFEKIAKAENTTVNTVVKNMAIAYRDTKYLVPTQIQDSLNTLTRLVRNIAGNLNQLSHTSNIFRDIDQNLVFEHLAQLDKKIDDFVQGKLKQP
;
A
#
# COMPACT_ATOMS: atom_id res chain seq x y z
N MET A 1 -40.20 -31.87 1.07
CA MET A 1 -38.85 -32.00 0.49
C MET A 1 -38.15 -33.15 1.17
N ASP A 2 -37.60 -34.07 0.40
CA ASP A 2 -36.77 -35.16 0.93
C ASP A 2 -35.47 -34.60 1.53
N ARG A 3 -34.96 -35.22 2.60
CA ARG A 3 -33.75 -34.79 3.33
C ARG A 3 -32.53 -34.71 2.39
N LYS A 4 -32.45 -35.62 1.41
CA LYS A 4 -31.38 -35.62 0.40
C LYS A 4 -31.46 -34.41 -0.53
N GLU A 5 -32.66 -34.05 -0.98
CA GLU A 5 -32.86 -32.90 -1.87
C GLU A 5 -32.52 -31.58 -1.17
N TYR A 6 -32.94 -31.44 0.09
CA TYR A 6 -32.60 -30.28 0.93
C TYR A 6 -31.08 -30.11 1.08
N GLN A 7 -30.36 -31.19 1.41
CA GLN A 7 -28.90 -31.16 1.56
C GLN A 7 -28.18 -30.84 0.24
N LYS A 8 -28.69 -31.36 -0.89
CA LYS A 8 -28.14 -31.07 -2.21
C LYS A 8 -28.29 -29.58 -2.57
N LYS A 9 -29.44 -28.98 -2.28
CA LYS A 9 -29.72 -27.57 -2.52
C LYS A 9 -28.79 -26.66 -1.69
N ILE A 10 -28.66 -26.92 -0.39
CA ILE A 10 -27.74 -26.17 0.49
C ILE A 10 -26.29 -26.26 0.00
N LYS A 11 -25.86 -27.43 -0.46
CA LYS A 11 -24.51 -27.61 -1.01
C LYS A 11 -24.30 -26.79 -2.29
N GLN A 12 -25.32 -26.69 -3.16
CA GLN A 12 -25.27 -25.88 -4.38
C GLN A 12 -25.24 -24.39 -4.04
N GLU A 13 -26.08 -23.92 -3.12
CA GLU A 13 -26.11 -22.52 -2.66
C GLU A 13 -24.78 -22.11 -2.01
N ARG A 14 -24.15 -23.00 -1.22
CA ARG A 14 -22.84 -22.73 -0.64
C ARG A 14 -21.72 -22.62 -1.66
N LYS A 15 -21.77 -23.36 -2.77
CA LYS A 15 -20.77 -23.22 -3.84
C LYS A 15 -20.82 -21.83 -4.49
N LEU A 16 -22.00 -21.23 -4.59
CA LEU A 16 -22.17 -19.90 -5.17
C LEU A 16 -21.68 -18.79 -4.23
N THR A 17 -21.88 -18.96 -2.93
CA THR A 17 -21.56 -17.93 -1.93
C THR A 17 -20.16 -18.06 -1.32
N HIS A 18 -19.58 -19.26 -1.33
CA HIS A 18 -18.30 -19.57 -0.68
C HIS A 18 -17.39 -20.35 -1.65
N PRO A 19 -16.72 -19.66 -2.59
CA PRO A 19 -15.78 -20.31 -3.49
C PRO A 19 -14.66 -21.00 -2.69
N ARG A 20 -14.32 -22.22 -3.09
CA ARG A 20 -13.22 -22.99 -2.51
C ARG A 20 -11.93 -22.65 -3.26
N VAL A 21 -10.91 -22.24 -2.52
CA VAL A 21 -9.56 -22.01 -3.03
C VAL A 21 -8.64 -23.08 -2.46
N GLU A 22 -7.85 -23.72 -3.32
CA GLU A 22 -6.85 -24.71 -2.93
C GLU A 22 -5.46 -24.11 -3.10
N ILE A 23 -4.61 -24.28 -2.09
CA ILE A 23 -3.25 -23.76 -2.06
C ILE A 23 -2.32 -24.93 -1.74
N GLN A 24 -1.26 -25.07 -2.53
CA GLN A 24 -0.22 -26.05 -2.27
C GLN A 24 0.87 -25.42 -1.40
N LEU A 25 1.23 -26.11 -0.32
CA LEU A 25 2.29 -25.71 0.59
C LEU A 25 3.33 -26.82 0.65
N THR A 26 4.60 -26.43 0.77
CA THR A 26 5.64 -27.36 1.16
C THR A 26 5.39 -27.88 2.57
N ALA A 27 5.97 -29.03 2.91
CA ALA A 27 5.83 -29.62 4.24
C ALA A 27 6.36 -28.69 5.35
N SER A 28 7.38 -27.87 5.07
CA SER A 28 7.94 -26.93 6.02
C SER A 28 7.02 -25.72 6.27
N GLU A 29 6.38 -25.19 5.21
CA GLU A 29 5.40 -24.11 5.32
C GLU A 29 4.16 -24.57 6.09
N TYR A 30 3.64 -25.76 5.77
CA TYR A 30 2.48 -26.31 6.48
C TYR A 30 2.77 -26.47 7.99
N LYS A 31 3.93 -27.01 8.35
CA LYS A 31 4.33 -27.16 9.76
C LYS A 31 4.40 -25.83 10.51
N ARG A 32 4.75 -24.73 9.83
CA ARG A 32 4.75 -23.39 10.45
C ARG A 32 3.33 -22.94 10.78
N PHE A 33 2.39 -23.10 9.84
CA PHE A 33 0.98 -22.78 10.09
C PHE A 33 0.35 -23.72 11.13
N GLU A 34 0.73 -25.00 11.15
CA GLU A 34 0.24 -25.97 12.12
C GLU A 34 0.61 -25.58 13.56
N LYS A 35 1.84 -25.10 13.78
CA LYS A 35 2.27 -24.61 15.10
C LYS A 35 1.41 -23.44 15.59
N ILE A 36 1.11 -22.48 14.70
CA ILE A 36 0.28 -21.32 15.01
C ILE A 36 -1.15 -21.76 15.30
N ALA A 37 -1.71 -22.63 14.44
CA ALA A 37 -3.06 -23.16 14.61
C ALA A 37 -3.25 -23.89 15.94
N LYS A 38 -2.24 -24.67 16.39
CA LYS A 38 -2.23 -25.32 17.71
C LYS A 38 -2.19 -24.31 18.85
N ALA A 39 -1.37 -23.26 18.75
CA ALA A 39 -1.30 -22.21 19.77
C ALA A 39 -2.62 -21.42 19.90
N GLU A 40 -3.31 -21.21 18.79
CA GLU A 40 -4.58 -20.48 18.73
C GLU A 40 -5.84 -21.37 18.87
N ASN A 41 -5.68 -22.67 19.14
CA ASN A 41 -6.77 -23.65 19.22
C ASN A 41 -7.72 -23.61 18.01
N THR A 42 -7.16 -23.53 16.80
CA THR A 42 -7.91 -23.42 15.54
C THR A 42 -7.34 -24.34 14.46
N THR A 43 -7.91 -24.31 13.25
CA THR A 43 -7.43 -25.10 12.12
C THR A 43 -6.45 -24.30 11.26
N VAL A 44 -5.54 -25.00 10.57
CA VAL A 44 -4.61 -24.37 9.61
C VAL A 44 -5.36 -23.56 8.54
N ASN A 45 -6.50 -24.05 8.07
CA ASN A 45 -7.31 -23.34 7.07
C ASN A 45 -7.85 -22.00 7.64
N THR A 46 -8.32 -22.01 8.88
CA THR A 46 -8.77 -20.80 9.58
C THR A 46 -7.64 -19.79 9.75
N VAL A 47 -6.45 -20.24 10.18
CA VAL A 47 -5.26 -19.37 10.32
C VAL A 47 -4.91 -18.73 8.98
N VAL A 48 -4.75 -19.54 7.92
CA VAL A 48 -4.37 -19.04 6.59
C VAL A 48 -5.41 -18.05 6.07
N LYS A 49 -6.71 -18.34 6.21
CA LYS A 49 -7.79 -17.42 5.83
C LYS A 49 -7.71 -16.10 6.60
N ASN A 50 -7.58 -16.16 7.92
CA ASN A 50 -7.54 -14.97 8.77
C ASN A 50 -6.31 -14.11 8.48
N MET A 51 -5.15 -14.74 8.31
CA MET A 51 -3.92 -14.04 7.92
C MET A 51 -4.04 -13.39 6.54
N ALA A 52 -4.63 -14.07 5.55
CA ALA A 52 -4.83 -13.51 4.22
C ALA A 52 -5.80 -12.32 4.23
N ILE A 53 -6.91 -12.40 4.99
CA ILE A 53 -7.85 -11.30 5.19
C ILE A 53 -7.19 -10.13 5.91
N ALA A 54 -6.50 -10.40 7.03
CA ALA A 54 -5.81 -9.38 7.79
C ALA A 54 -4.74 -8.68 6.95
N TYR A 55 -3.98 -9.44 6.14
CA TYR A 55 -2.99 -8.87 5.23
C TYR A 55 -3.64 -8.03 4.12
N ARG A 56 -4.74 -8.49 3.53
CA ARG A 56 -5.52 -7.70 2.55
C ARG A 56 -6.04 -6.40 3.17
N ASP A 57 -6.56 -6.47 4.39
CA ASP A 57 -7.21 -5.34 5.06
C ASP A 57 -6.21 -4.34 5.66
N THR A 58 -5.00 -4.79 6.02
CA THR A 58 -3.90 -3.94 6.52
C THR A 58 -2.96 -3.45 5.42
N LYS A 59 -2.82 -4.20 4.32
CA LYS A 59 -2.14 -3.75 3.10
C LYS A 59 -3.17 -3.44 2.03
N TYR A 60 -3.77 -2.25 2.12
CA TYR A 60 -4.39 -1.65 0.95
C TYR A 60 -3.41 -1.75 -0.22
N LEU A 61 -3.85 -2.41 -1.30
CA LEU A 61 -3.13 -2.42 -2.56
C LEU A 61 -3.14 -0.98 -3.06
N VAL A 62 -2.07 -0.23 -2.79
CA VAL A 62 -1.83 1.05 -3.44
C VAL A 62 -1.63 0.71 -4.92
N PRO A 63 -2.54 1.12 -5.83
CA PRO A 63 -2.32 0.93 -7.25
C PRO A 63 -0.92 1.43 -7.60
N THR A 64 -0.18 0.70 -8.45
CA THR A 64 1.20 1.05 -8.81
C THR A 64 1.32 2.51 -9.23
N GLN A 65 0.31 3.04 -9.93
CA GLN A 65 0.19 4.45 -10.32
C GLN A 65 0.20 5.43 -9.12
N ILE A 66 -0.45 5.09 -8.00
CA ILE A 66 -0.45 5.88 -6.77
C ILE A 66 0.89 5.75 -6.06
N GLN A 67 1.47 4.55 -6.03
CA GLN A 67 2.80 4.32 -5.45
C GLN A 67 3.90 5.11 -6.18
N ASP A 68 3.85 5.12 -7.51
CA ASP A 68 4.77 5.89 -8.35
C ASP A 68 4.58 7.40 -8.17
N SER A 69 3.35 7.84 -7.97
CA SER A 69 3.02 9.23 -7.67
C SER A 69 3.61 9.67 -6.31
N LEU A 70 3.48 8.83 -5.28
CA LEU A 70 4.07 9.08 -3.95
C LEU A 70 5.61 9.06 -3.98
N ASN A 71 6.21 8.14 -4.76
CA ASN A 71 7.65 8.09 -4.96
C ASN A 71 8.17 9.35 -5.66
N THR A 72 7.43 9.86 -6.64
CA THR A 72 7.76 11.09 -7.36
C THR A 72 7.70 12.30 -6.42
N LEU A 73 6.64 12.41 -5.61
CA LEU A 73 6.51 13.45 -4.60
C LEU A 73 7.68 13.41 -3.60
N THR A 74 8.04 12.22 -3.12
CA THR A 74 9.18 12.04 -2.20
C THR A 74 10.51 12.52 -2.81
N ARG A 75 10.73 12.28 -4.11
CA ARG A 75 11.93 12.78 -4.82
C ARG A 75 11.93 14.31 -4.92
N LEU A 76 10.79 14.92 -5.22
CA LEU A 76 10.65 16.38 -5.25
C LEU A 76 10.97 16.97 -3.88
N VAL A 77 10.44 16.40 -2.79
CA VAL A 77 10.73 16.84 -1.42
C VAL A 77 12.21 16.71 -1.07
N ARG A 78 12.89 15.62 -1.46
CA ARG A 78 14.34 15.49 -1.26
C ARG A 78 15.15 16.53 -2.01
N ASN A 79 14.73 16.89 -3.22
CA ASN A 79 15.37 17.98 -3.97
C ASN A 79 15.17 19.33 -3.25
N ILE A 80 14.02 19.58 -2.63
CA ILE A 80 13.80 20.78 -1.78
C ILE A 80 14.82 20.80 -0.65
N ALA A 81 14.93 19.70 0.11
CA ALA A 81 15.83 19.61 1.24
C ALA A 81 17.30 19.78 0.80
N GLY A 82 17.67 19.22 -0.35
CA GLY A 82 18.99 19.40 -0.95
C GLY A 82 19.28 20.86 -1.30
N ASN A 83 18.35 21.54 -1.98
CA ASN A 83 18.52 22.93 -2.39
C ASN A 83 18.54 23.88 -1.17
N LEU A 84 17.70 23.64 -0.16
CA LEU A 84 17.72 24.40 1.09
C LEU A 84 19.02 24.19 1.87
N ASN A 85 19.56 22.96 1.89
CA ASN A 85 20.86 22.68 2.49
C ASN A 85 21.98 23.41 1.74
N GLN A 86 21.97 23.41 0.41
CA GLN A 86 22.94 24.14 -0.40
C GLN A 86 22.85 25.65 -0.15
N LEU A 87 21.65 26.23 -0.14
CA LEU A 87 21.43 27.63 0.18
C LEU A 87 21.91 27.96 1.61
N SER A 88 21.64 27.11 2.60
CA SER A 88 22.12 27.32 3.97
C SER A 88 23.65 27.26 4.04
N HIS A 89 24.28 26.36 3.28
CA HIS A 89 25.74 26.27 3.25
C HIS A 89 26.37 27.48 2.57
N THR A 90 25.82 27.90 1.41
CA THR A 90 26.23 29.11 0.70
C THR A 90 26.01 30.35 1.58
N SER A 91 24.89 30.45 2.28
CA SER A 91 24.58 31.56 3.20
C SER A 91 25.54 31.63 4.39
N ASN A 92 25.95 30.49 4.94
CA ASN A 92 26.98 30.42 5.98
C ASN A 92 28.36 30.86 5.47
N ILE A 93 28.66 30.59 4.19
CA ILE A 93 29.94 30.91 3.55
C ILE A 93 30.01 32.39 3.14
N PHE A 94 28.93 32.96 2.61
CA PHE A 94 28.90 34.30 2.02
C PHE A 94 28.27 35.39 2.91
N ARG A 95 27.68 35.03 4.07
CA ARG A 95 27.06 35.93 5.08
C ARG A 95 25.97 36.89 4.59
N ASP A 96 25.57 36.82 3.33
CA ASP A 96 24.46 37.58 2.77
C ASP A 96 23.59 36.64 1.91
N ILE A 97 22.27 36.69 2.12
CA ILE A 97 21.30 35.83 1.43
C ILE A 97 20.49 36.73 0.50
N ASP A 98 20.57 36.49 -0.81
CA ASP A 98 19.61 37.08 -1.73
C ASP A 98 18.24 36.39 -1.52
N GLN A 99 17.42 37.00 -0.68
CA GLN A 99 16.09 36.49 -0.32
C GLN A 99 15.22 36.26 -1.56
N ASN A 100 15.42 37.07 -2.62
CA ASN A 100 14.63 36.94 -3.85
C ASN A 100 14.92 35.62 -4.57
N LEU A 101 16.17 35.16 -4.58
CA LEU A 101 16.55 33.88 -5.17
C LEU A 101 15.88 32.71 -4.43
N VAL A 102 15.75 32.81 -3.10
CA VAL A 102 15.07 31.81 -2.27
C VAL A 102 13.56 31.80 -2.57
N PHE A 103 12.93 32.97 -2.66
CA PHE A 103 11.51 33.08 -2.97
C PHE A 103 11.18 32.61 -4.40
N GLU A 104 12.04 32.89 -5.39
CA GLU A 104 11.86 32.37 -6.76
C GLU A 104 11.93 30.85 -6.80
N HIS A 105 12.88 30.25 -6.07
CA HIS A 105 12.98 28.80 -5.99
C HIS A 105 11.77 28.17 -5.31
N LEU A 106 11.23 28.79 -4.25
CA LEU A 106 10.01 28.33 -3.59
C LEU A 106 8.79 28.45 -4.52
N ALA A 107 8.65 29.55 -5.26
CA ALA A 107 7.53 29.78 -6.17
C ALA A 107 7.54 28.83 -7.39
N GLN A 108 8.70 28.58 -7.99
CA GLN A 108 8.84 27.58 -9.07
C GLN A 108 8.50 26.18 -8.59
N LEU A 109 8.73 25.91 -7.32
CA LEU A 109 8.52 24.61 -6.72
C LEU A 109 7.06 24.38 -6.33
N ASP A 110 6.41 25.39 -5.78
CA ASP A 110 4.96 25.39 -5.52
C ASP A 110 4.18 25.15 -6.82
N LYS A 111 4.58 25.83 -7.91
CA LYS A 111 4.02 25.61 -9.24
C LYS A 111 4.18 24.16 -9.73
N LYS A 112 5.35 23.55 -9.54
CA LYS A 112 5.58 22.14 -9.94
C LYS A 112 4.75 21.15 -9.13
N ILE A 113 4.49 21.45 -7.85
CA ILE A 113 3.63 20.63 -6.99
C ILE A 113 2.17 20.80 -7.41
N ASP A 114 1.71 22.04 -7.63
CA ASP A 114 0.35 22.33 -8.07
C ASP A 114 0.06 21.72 -9.46
N ASP A 115 0.96 21.89 -10.44
CA ASP A 115 0.83 21.28 -11.77
C ASP A 115 0.71 19.74 -11.70
N PHE A 116 1.48 19.11 -10.80
CA PHE A 116 1.41 17.67 -10.58
C PHE A 116 0.08 17.24 -9.94
N VAL A 117 -0.39 17.96 -8.92
CA VAL A 117 -1.66 17.68 -8.23
C VAL A 117 -2.85 17.92 -9.15
N GLN A 118 -2.88 19.05 -9.86
CA GLN A 118 -3.96 19.41 -10.80
C GLN A 118 -4.00 18.51 -12.03
N GLY A 119 -2.83 18.08 -12.54
CA GLY A 119 -2.74 17.15 -13.66
C GLY A 119 -3.30 15.75 -13.33
N LYS A 120 -3.30 15.36 -12.05
CA LYS A 120 -3.85 14.08 -11.57
C LYS A 120 -5.34 14.16 -11.20
N LEU A 121 -5.87 15.33 -10.86
CA LEU A 121 -7.28 15.54 -10.56
C LEU A 121 -8.18 15.69 -11.80
N LYS A 122 -7.60 15.90 -12.99
CA LYS A 122 -8.34 16.12 -14.26
C LYS A 122 -8.46 14.89 -15.17
N GLN A 123 -7.99 13.72 -14.74
CA GLN A 123 -8.23 12.46 -15.48
C GLN A 123 -9.38 11.69 -14.83
N PRO A 124 -10.42 11.29 -15.57
CA PRO A 124 -11.59 10.59 -15.03
C PRO A 124 -11.25 9.19 -14.51
#